data_AF-A0A957ND27-F1
#
_entry.id   AF-A0A957ND27-F1
#
_cell.length_a   1.000
_cell.length_b   1.000
_cell.length_c   1.000
_cell.angle_alpha   90.00
_cell.angle_beta   90.00
_cell.angle_gamma   90.00
#
_symmetry.space_group_name_H-M   'P 1'
#
loop_
_entity.id
_entity.type
_entity.pdbx_description
1 polymer ?
#
loop_
_entity_poly.entity_id
_entity_poly.type
_entity_poly.pdbx_seq_one_letter_code
_entity_poly.pdbx_strand_id
1 'polypeptide(L)' 'MTVKPLSELVQELPLYAQNQVRDFVESLLTKHHRESAGPLQQSWAGTLQAYRDQYSALDLQQKALEWRNE' A
#
# COMPACT_ATOMS: atom_id res chain seq x y z
N MET A 1 -7.77 36.41 -12.13
CA MET A 1 -8.64 35.22 -12.18
C MET A 1 -9.11 34.94 -10.77
N THR A 2 -10.39 35.12 -10.47
CA THR A 2 -10.95 34.82 -9.15
C THR A 2 -11.09 33.31 -9.03
N VAL A 3 -10.25 32.69 -8.22
CA VAL A 3 -10.28 31.24 -8.00
C VAL A 3 -11.47 30.95 -7.09
N LYS A 4 -12.49 30.27 -7.61
CA LYS A 4 -13.62 29.82 -6.78
C LYS A 4 -13.10 28.85 -5.69
N PRO A 5 -13.63 28.90 -4.47
CA PRO A 5 -13.25 27.96 -3.42
C PRO A 5 -13.64 26.52 -3.82
N LEU A 6 -12.83 25.54 -3.40
CA LEU A 6 -13.02 24.13 -3.74
C LEU A 6 -14.43 23.63 -3.39
N SER A 7 -14.98 24.07 -2.26
CA SER A 7 -16.33 23.70 -1.82
C SER A 7 -17.43 24.08 -2.81
N GLU A 8 -17.33 25.24 -3.46
CA GLU A 8 -18.30 25.68 -4.47
C GLU A 8 -18.19 24.84 -5.74
N LEU A 9 -16.96 24.52 -6.16
CA LEU A 9 -16.72 23.66 -7.32
C LEU A 9 -17.25 22.25 -7.10
N VAL A 10 -17.12 21.70 -5.89
CA VAL A 10 -17.66 20.36 -5.57
C VAL A 10 -19.19 20.35 -5.55
N GLN A 11 -19.83 21.44 -5.12
CA GLN A 11 -21.29 21.55 -5.14
C GLN A 11 -21.86 21.65 -6.56
N GLU A 12 -21.12 22.23 -7.51
CA GLU A 12 -21.51 22.30 -8.92
C GLU A 12 -21.37 20.95 -9.66
N LEU A 13 -20.71 19.94 -9.07
CA LEU A 13 -20.49 18.65 -9.70
C LEU A 13 -21.72 17.72 -9.60
N PRO A 14 -21.95 16.87 -10.61
CA PRO A 14 -22.88 15.74 -10.50
C PRO A 14 -22.48 14.77 -9.37
N LEU A 15 -23.46 14.09 -8.76
CA LEU A 15 -23.26 13.15 -7.65
C LEU A 15 -22.13 12.11 -7.89
N TYR A 16 -22.04 11.56 -9.10
CA TYR A 16 -20.97 10.62 -9.45
C TYR A 16 -19.57 11.25 -9.42
N ALA A 17 -19.45 12.50 -9.84
CA ALA A 17 -18.18 13.23 -9.80
C ALA A 17 -17.85 13.68 -8.38
N GLN A 18 -18.85 14.01 -7.54
CA GLN A 18 -18.61 14.29 -6.12
C GLN A 18 -18.02 13.08 -5.37
N ASN A 19 -18.48 11.86 -5.68
CA ASN A 19 -17.90 10.63 -5.13
C ASN A 19 -16.43 10.47 -5.53
N GLN A 20 -16.08 10.68 -6.79
CA GLN A 20 -14.68 10.63 -7.24
C GLN A 20 -13.81 11.68 -6.55
N VAL A 21 -14.33 12.88 -6.33
CA VAL A 21 -13.61 13.92 -5.59
C VAL A 21 -13.42 13.50 -4.13
N ARG A 22 -14.42 12.90 -3.48
CA ARG A 22 -14.29 12.35 -2.13
C ARG A 22 -13.19 11.31 -2.07
N ASP A 23 -13.23 10.31 -2.95
CA ASP A 23 -12.23 9.23 -3.01
C ASP A 23 -10.81 9.81 -3.19
N PHE A 24 -10.68 10.81 -4.05
CA PHE A 24 -9.41 11.48 -4.29
C PHE A 24 -8.91 12.23 -3.05
N VAL A 25 -9.77 13.01 -2.40
CA VAL A 25 -9.43 13.75 -1.17
C VAL A 25 -9.07 12.79 -0.03
N GLU A 26 -9.82 11.71 0.17
CA GLU A 26 -9.50 10.66 1.16
C GLU A 26 -8.14 10.02 0.86
N SER A 27 -7.82 9.78 -0.41
CA SER A 27 -6.52 9.25 -0.82
C SER A 27 -5.38 10.22 -0.50
N LEU A 28 -5.59 11.53 -0.68
CA LEU A 28 -4.59 12.56 -0.38
C LEU A 28 -4.39 12.67 1.13
N LEU A 29 -5.47 12.70 1.91
CA LEU A 29 -5.41 12.71 3.37
C LEU A 29 -4.63 11.49 3.89
N THR A 30 -4.91 10.30 3.35
CA THR A 30 -4.18 9.07 3.71
C THR A 30 -2.70 9.13 3.34
N LYS A 31 -2.36 9.65 2.16
CA LYS A 31 -0.97 9.80 1.70
C LYS A 31 -0.20 10.80 2.55
N HIS A 32 -0.84 11.87 3.00
CA HIS A 32 -0.21 12.90 3.85
C HIS A 32 -0.21 12.55 5.34
N HIS A 33 -1.17 11.76 5.84
CA HIS A 33 -1.15 11.20 7.20
C HIS A 33 -0.12 10.09 7.37
N ARG A 34 0.25 9.39 6.29
CA ARG A 34 1.49 8.63 6.24
C ARG A 34 2.65 9.62 6.17
N GLU A 35 2.88 10.36 7.26
CA GLU A 35 4.19 10.96 7.52
C GLU A 35 5.22 9.87 7.27
N SER A 36 6.13 10.14 6.32
CA SER A 36 7.20 9.26 5.84
C SER A 36 7.34 8.03 6.73
N ALA A 37 6.59 6.96 6.42
CA ALA A 37 6.85 5.69 7.05
C ALA A 37 8.35 5.49 6.82
N GLY A 38 9.14 5.51 7.90
CA GLY A 38 10.60 5.51 7.81
C GLY A 38 11.06 4.41 6.85
N PRO A 39 12.32 4.46 6.37
CA PRO A 39 12.82 3.48 5.40
C PRO A 39 12.31 2.08 5.75
N LEU A 40 11.68 1.41 4.77
CA LEU A 40 10.98 0.14 4.95
C LEU A 40 11.76 -0.70 5.94
N GLN A 41 11.15 -1.02 7.08
CA GLN A 41 11.82 -1.85 8.07
C GLN A 41 11.93 -3.25 7.47
N GLN A 42 13.08 -3.50 6.84
CA GLN A 42 13.47 -4.81 6.33
C GLN A 42 13.88 -5.70 7.50
N SER A 43 13.05 -5.75 8.55
CA SER A 43 13.27 -6.60 9.73
C SER A 43 13.26 -8.09 9.38
N TRP A 44 12.71 -8.44 8.22
CA TRP A 44 12.80 -9.75 7.59
C TRP A 44 14.13 -9.96 6.84
N ALA A 45 14.81 -8.90 6.40
CA ALA A 45 16.12 -9.04 5.77
C ALA A 45 17.14 -9.41 6.84
N GLY A 46 17.71 -10.61 6.71
CA GLY A 46 18.66 -11.17 7.66
C GLY A 46 18.08 -12.19 8.65
N THR A 47 16.77 -12.21 8.90
CA THR A 47 16.17 -13.30 9.74
C THR A 47 16.27 -14.66 9.05
N LEU A 48 16.20 -14.68 7.72
CA LEU A 48 16.42 -15.88 6.91
C LEU A 48 17.86 -16.41 6.98
N GLN A 49 18.83 -15.59 7.42
CA GLN A 49 20.21 -16.03 7.57
C GLN A 49 20.36 -17.14 8.62
N ALA A 50 19.53 -17.13 9.68
CA ALA A 50 19.51 -18.16 10.72
C ALA A 50 19.10 -19.55 10.19
N TYR A 51 18.44 -19.59 9.04
CA TYR A 51 17.92 -20.81 8.41
C TYR A 51 18.78 -21.28 7.23
N ARG A 52 19.85 -20.55 6.89
CA ARG A 52 20.72 -20.85 5.74
C ARG A 52 21.31 -22.26 5.80
N ASP A 53 21.66 -22.72 7.00
CA ASP A 53 22.26 -24.05 7.21
C ASP A 53 21.20 -25.13 7.50
N GLN A 54 19.92 -24.73 7.66
CA GLN A 54 18.81 -25.65 7.99
C GLN A 54 18.05 -26.13 6.76
N TYR A 55 18.02 -25.32 5.69
CA TYR A 55 17.30 -25.66 4.48
C TYR A 55 18.18 -25.45 3.25
N SER A 56 18.25 -26.47 2.40
CA SER A 56 18.80 -26.31 1.06
C SER A 56 17.78 -25.62 0.15
N ALA A 57 18.25 -25.08 -0.98
CA ALA A 57 17.38 -24.51 -2.00
C ALA A 57 16.33 -25.50 -2.52
N LEU A 58 16.67 -26.80 -2.55
CA LEU A 58 15.78 -27.87 -2.98
C LEU A 58 14.65 -28.11 -1.96
N ASP A 59 14.97 -28.11 -0.67
CA ASP A 59 13.98 -28.31 0.40
C ASP A 59 12.94 -27.18 0.41
N LEU A 60 13.39 -25.94 0.19
CA LEU A 60 12.50 -24.78 0.08
C LEU A 60 11.59 -24.88 -1.16
N GLN A 61 12.11 -25.38 -2.28
CA GLN A 61 11.32 -25.59 -3.49
C GLN A 61 10.24 -26.65 -3.29
N GLN A 62 10.56 -27.76 -2.60
CA GLN A 62 9.58 -28.79 -2.26
C GLN A 62 8.48 -28.25 -1.34
N LYS A 63 8.86 -27.54 -0.27
CA LYS A 63 7.89 -26.89 0.64
C LYS A 63 6.98 -25.90 -0.08
N ALA A 64 7.51 -25.13 -1.03
CA ALA A 64 6.71 -24.21 -1.82
C ALA A 64 5.65 -24.92 -2.70
N LEU A 65 5.94 -26.12 -3.18
CA LEU A 65 4.96 -26.95 -3.90
C LEU A 65 3.91 -27.52 -2.96
N GLU A 66 4.31 -27.94 -1.76
CA GLU A 66 3.38 -28.43 -0.72
C GLU A 66 2.37 -27.34 -0.34
N TRP A 67 2.85 -26.15 0.05
CA TRP A 67 1.99 -25.02 0.45
C TRP A 67 1.09 -24.48 -0.66
N ARG A 68 1.43 -24.73 -1.93
CA ARG A 68 0.59 -24.32 -3.06
C ARG A 68 -0.57 -25.26 -3.32
N ASN A 69 -0.45 -26.51 -2.87
CA ASN A 69 -1.46 -27.55 -3.05
C ASN A 69 -2.32 -27.75 -1.79
N GLU A 70 -2.08 -26.98 -0.72
CA GLU A 70 -2.97 -26.79 0.44
C GLU A 70 -3.97 -25.65 0.20
#